data_AF-V5GT13-F1
#
_entry.id   AF-V5GT13-F1
#
_cell.length_a   1.000
_cell.length_b   1.000
_cell.length_c   1.000
_cell.angle_alpha   90.00
_cell.angle_beta   90.00
_cell.angle_gamma   90.00
#
_symmetry.space_group_name_H-M   'P 1'
#
loop_
_entity.id
_entity.type
_entity.pdbx_description
1 polymer ?
#
loop_
_entity_poly.entity_id
_entity_poly.type
_entity_poly.pdbx_seq_one_letter_code
_entity_poly.pdbx_strand_id
1 'polypeptide(L)'
;MQLFSTISQIVSSNREKIKRVKENLQDCKKKLRCRRDELKSLWLEGLEYKYMLKLLDEIEKMNEVPNRLANHMSRKQYLHATNLLVEAVNLGKGTLEGVESLKELSQELEQKKEQLHLQLLSELKNHLYTKPYQHILALRRQGSGRDGFLINSPLQRSTEMRRSGRNRSTASRNLLNDINRGEKRDVVNDSFEIEEDLDKPNPEDDPRNFVAILVKSLCLLEKLPFAVNIIVQEMQLSLLGIIEKSTQHVKDYADGIDSKLALKELVQIVFDQFKE
;
A
#
# COMPACT_ATOMS: atom_id res chain seq x y z
N MET A 1 -1.99 -105.19 10.38
CA MET A 1 -0.83 -104.39 9.93
C MET A 1 -1.21 -103.23 8.98
N GLN A 2 -2.15 -103.40 8.02
CA GLN A 2 -2.45 -102.34 7.02
C GLN A 2 -3.17 -101.09 7.57
N LEU A 3 -4.06 -101.21 8.55
CA LEU A 3 -4.80 -100.08 9.16
C LEU A 3 -3.88 -99.06 9.86
N PHE A 4 -2.84 -99.54 10.54
CA PHE A 4 -1.88 -98.67 11.21
C PHE A 4 -1.06 -97.84 10.19
N SER A 5 -0.71 -98.45 9.06
CA SER A 5 -0.04 -97.77 7.95
C SER A 5 -0.91 -96.65 7.36
N THR A 6 -2.19 -96.91 7.13
CA THR A 6 -3.14 -95.91 6.59
C THR A 6 -3.37 -94.76 7.55
N ILE A 7 -3.57 -95.05 8.85
CA ILE A 7 -3.73 -94.00 9.88
C ILE A 7 -2.44 -93.16 9.97
N SER A 8 -1.27 -93.79 9.93
CA SER A 8 0.02 -93.09 9.98
C SER A 8 0.24 -92.20 8.73
N GLN A 9 -0.19 -92.65 7.54
CA GLN A 9 -0.20 -91.86 6.32
C GLN A 9 -1.14 -90.66 6.40
N ILE A 10 -2.36 -90.83 6.93
CA ILE A 10 -3.33 -89.74 7.10
C ILE A 10 -2.80 -88.70 8.10
N VAL A 11 -2.23 -89.15 9.23
CA VAL A 11 -1.62 -88.27 10.23
C VAL A 11 -0.44 -87.49 9.64
N SER A 12 0.40 -88.15 8.84
CA SER A 12 1.53 -87.51 8.16
C SER A 12 1.05 -86.49 7.11
N SER A 13 0.05 -86.86 6.29
CA SER A 13 -0.59 -85.96 5.33
C SER A 13 -1.22 -84.75 6.01
N ASN A 14 -1.89 -84.94 7.14
CA ASN A 14 -2.48 -83.86 7.92
C ASN A 14 -1.42 -82.95 8.54
N ARG A 15 -0.32 -83.50 9.08
CA ARG A 15 0.82 -82.69 9.56
C ARG A 15 1.42 -81.85 8.45
N GLU A 16 1.55 -82.40 7.24
CA GLU A 16 2.09 -81.70 6.08
C GLU A 16 1.13 -80.63 5.53
N LYS A 17 -0.19 -80.89 5.55
CA LYS A 17 -1.22 -79.87 5.29
C LYS A 17 -1.16 -78.72 6.29
N ILE A 18 -1.05 -79.02 7.60
CA ILE A 18 -0.90 -77.99 8.64
C ILE A 18 0.37 -77.16 8.42
N LYS A 19 1.49 -77.81 8.06
CA LYS A 19 2.75 -77.12 7.75
C LYS A 19 2.58 -76.16 6.56
N ARG A 20 1.96 -76.62 5.45
CA ARG A 20 1.65 -75.78 4.29
C ARG A 20 0.75 -74.59 4.63
N VAL A 21 -0.31 -74.81 5.42
CA VAL A 21 -1.20 -73.71 5.84
C VAL A 21 -0.45 -72.68 6.69
N LYS A 22 0.43 -73.13 7.58
CA LYS A 22 1.28 -72.25 8.39
C LYS A 22 2.25 -71.43 7.53
N GLU A 23 2.89 -72.05 6.54
CA GLU A 23 3.78 -71.38 5.58
C GLU A 23 3.01 -70.35 4.74
N ASN A 24 1.86 -70.73 4.17
CA ASN A 24 0.98 -69.83 3.41
C ASN A 24 0.51 -68.64 4.26
N LEU A 25 0.13 -68.86 5.52
CA LEU A 25 -0.28 -67.78 6.43
C LEU A 25 0.90 -66.84 6.75
N GLN A 26 2.10 -67.38 6.93
CA GLN A 26 3.31 -66.56 7.12
C GLN A 26 3.61 -65.71 5.89
N ASP A 27 3.46 -66.26 4.69
CA ASP A 27 3.68 -65.52 3.45
C ASP A 27 2.59 -64.48 3.18
N CYS A 28 1.33 -64.79 3.46
CA CYS A 28 0.25 -63.81 3.48
C CYS A 28 0.54 -62.68 4.47
N LYS A 29 1.02 -63.00 5.69
CA LYS A 29 1.38 -62.00 6.70
C LYS A 29 2.52 -61.08 6.22
N LYS A 30 3.55 -61.63 5.56
CA LYS A 30 4.64 -60.83 4.97
C LYS A 30 4.11 -59.92 3.87
N LYS A 31 3.34 -60.45 2.92
CA LYS A 31 2.75 -59.68 1.81
C LYS A 31 1.87 -58.54 2.31
N LEU A 32 1.02 -58.79 3.31
CA LEU A 32 0.19 -57.76 3.94
C LEU A 32 1.03 -56.69 4.65
N ARG A 33 2.14 -57.08 5.29
CA ARG A 33 3.05 -56.14 5.95
C ARG A 33 3.77 -55.24 4.94
N CYS A 34 4.31 -55.80 3.86
CA CYS A 34 4.91 -55.04 2.76
C CYS A 34 3.92 -54.02 2.19
N ARG A 35 2.68 -54.45 1.91
CA ARG A 35 1.63 -53.55 1.40
C ARG A 35 1.30 -52.40 2.35
N ARG A 36 1.28 -52.67 3.66
CA ARG A 36 1.05 -51.63 4.68
C ARG A 36 2.20 -50.63 4.72
N ASP A 37 3.43 -51.12 4.64
CA ASP A 37 4.62 -50.27 4.70
C ASP A 37 4.74 -49.42 3.40
N GLU A 38 4.39 -49.98 2.23
CA GLU A 38 4.20 -49.23 0.98
C GLU A 38 3.14 -48.13 1.13
N LEU A 39 1.97 -48.44 1.70
CA LEU A 39 0.90 -47.46 1.87
C LEU A 39 1.31 -46.31 2.79
N LYS A 40 2.07 -46.60 3.85
CA LYS A 40 2.65 -45.57 4.72
C LYS A 40 3.64 -44.70 3.97
N SER A 41 4.51 -45.30 3.15
CA SER A 41 5.46 -44.57 2.31
C SER A 41 4.73 -43.61 1.37
N LEU A 42 3.72 -44.11 0.64
CA LEU A 42 2.91 -43.31 -0.28
C LEU A 42 2.14 -42.20 0.44
N TRP A 43 1.68 -42.44 1.67
CA TRP A 43 1.01 -41.42 2.47
C TRP A 43 1.96 -40.30 2.90
N LEU A 44 3.18 -40.64 3.33
CA LEU A 44 4.22 -39.66 3.67
C LEU A 44 4.63 -38.86 2.44
N GLU A 45 4.90 -39.53 1.32
CA GLU A 45 5.21 -38.89 0.04
C GLU A 45 4.06 -37.97 -0.41
N GLY A 46 2.80 -38.40 -0.25
CA GLY A 46 1.63 -37.57 -0.51
C GLY A 46 1.52 -36.34 0.40
N LEU A 47 2.03 -36.40 1.63
CA LEU A 47 2.10 -35.25 2.54
C LEU A 47 3.22 -34.29 2.11
N GLU A 48 4.38 -34.82 1.73
CA GLU A 48 5.51 -34.05 1.21
C GLU A 48 5.12 -33.30 -0.06
N TYR A 49 4.44 -33.95 -1.01
CA TYR A 49 3.95 -33.28 -2.21
C TYR A 49 2.94 -32.16 -1.91
N LYS A 50 2.05 -32.34 -0.92
CA LYS A 50 1.15 -31.27 -0.49
C LYS A 50 1.90 -30.08 0.10
N TYR A 51 2.96 -30.34 0.87
CA TYR A 51 3.79 -29.27 1.41
C TYR A 51 4.58 -28.56 0.30
N MET A 52 5.16 -29.31 -0.63
CA MET A 52 5.87 -28.79 -1.78
C MET A 52 4.98 -27.91 -2.67
N LEU A 53 3.73 -28.33 -2.91
CA LEU A 53 2.74 -27.53 -3.66
C LEU A 53 2.46 -26.19 -2.95
N LYS A 54 2.24 -26.20 -1.64
CA LYS A 54 2.04 -24.95 -0.87
C LYS A 54 3.25 -24.02 -0.97
N LEU A 55 4.45 -24.57 -0.87
CA LEU A 55 5.69 -23.79 -1.02
C LEU A 55 5.80 -23.19 -2.42
N LEU A 56 5.42 -23.96 -3.45
CA LEU A 56 5.42 -23.49 -4.84
C LEU A 56 4.43 -22.33 -5.03
N ASP A 57 3.22 -22.45 -4.48
CA ASP A 57 2.20 -21.38 -4.53
C ASP A 57 2.69 -20.11 -3.82
N GLU A 58 3.39 -20.23 -2.70
CA GLU A 58 3.99 -19.09 -1.99
C GLU A 58 5.11 -18.43 -2.82
N ILE A 59 5.95 -19.23 -3.48
CA ILE A 59 7.01 -18.73 -4.37
C ILE A 59 6.41 -18.00 -5.58
N GLU A 60 5.35 -18.56 -6.20
CA GLU A 60 4.68 -17.93 -7.34
C GLU A 60 4.08 -16.58 -6.94
N LYS A 61 3.37 -16.52 -5.79
CA LYS A 61 2.88 -15.25 -5.24
C LYS A 61 4.00 -14.24 -5.05
N MET A 62 5.16 -14.67 -4.53
CA MET A 62 6.29 -13.78 -4.30
C MET A 62 6.93 -13.28 -5.60
N ASN A 63 6.94 -14.10 -6.65
CA ASN A 63 7.43 -13.72 -7.97
C ASN A 63 6.48 -12.74 -8.70
N GLU A 64 5.18 -12.77 -8.41
CA GLU A 64 4.22 -11.81 -8.97
C GLU A 64 4.26 -10.43 -8.31
N VAL A 65 4.76 -10.34 -7.07
CA VAL A 65 4.79 -9.11 -6.27
C VAL A 65 5.48 -7.94 -6.99
N PRO A 66 6.68 -8.07 -7.58
CA PRO A 66 7.35 -6.95 -8.25
C PRO A 66 6.52 -6.36 -9.40
N ASN A 67 5.84 -7.20 -10.17
CA ASN A 67 4.98 -6.78 -11.29
C ASN A 67 3.73 -6.06 -10.78
N ARG A 68 3.07 -6.60 -9.75
CA ARG A 68 1.91 -5.94 -9.12
C ARG A 68 2.32 -4.60 -8.49
N LEU A 69 3.47 -4.55 -7.83
CA LEU A 69 4.03 -3.33 -7.25
C LEU A 69 4.26 -2.26 -8.33
N ALA A 70 4.85 -2.61 -9.46
CA ALA A 70 5.06 -1.69 -10.58
C ALA A 70 3.74 -1.11 -11.11
N ASN A 71 2.70 -1.95 -11.22
CA ASN A 71 1.36 -1.50 -11.62
C ASN A 71 0.76 -0.52 -10.61
N HIS A 72 0.80 -0.83 -9.31
CA HIS A 72 0.28 0.08 -8.28
C HIS A 72 1.08 1.40 -8.20
N MET A 73 2.40 1.35 -8.39
CA MET A 73 3.23 2.56 -8.49
C MET A 73 2.84 3.42 -9.69
N SER A 74 2.56 2.82 -10.86
CA SER A 74 2.11 3.58 -12.04
C SER A 74 0.76 4.28 -11.84
N ARG A 75 -0.10 3.69 -11.00
CA ARG A 75 -1.44 4.19 -10.67
C ARG A 75 -1.45 5.14 -9.45
N LYS A 76 -0.29 5.42 -8.86
CA LYS A 76 -0.14 6.23 -7.62
C LYS A 76 -0.94 5.69 -6.43
N GLN A 77 -1.17 4.38 -6.38
CA GLN A 77 -1.83 3.68 -5.29
C GLN A 77 -0.77 3.25 -4.27
N TYR A 78 -0.34 4.21 -3.46
CA TYR A 78 0.83 4.09 -2.60
C TYR A 78 0.57 3.27 -1.34
N LEU A 79 -0.65 3.33 -0.80
CA LEU A 79 -1.02 2.56 0.39
C LEU A 79 -1.07 1.07 0.08
N HIS A 80 -1.76 0.68 -1.01
CA HIS A 80 -1.85 -0.71 -1.44
C HIS A 80 -0.48 -1.27 -1.85
N ALA A 81 0.32 -0.48 -2.58
CA ALA A 81 1.69 -0.84 -2.93
C ALA A 81 2.55 -1.14 -1.68
N THR A 82 2.41 -0.29 -0.65
CA THR A 82 3.17 -0.43 0.59
C THR A 82 2.75 -1.66 1.40
N ASN A 83 1.45 -1.90 1.55
CA ASN A 83 0.94 -3.09 2.26
C ASN A 83 1.41 -4.38 1.59
N LEU A 84 1.23 -4.47 0.26
CA LEU A 84 1.66 -5.61 -0.53
C LEU A 84 3.17 -5.87 -0.39
N LEU A 85 3.98 -4.80 -0.39
CA LEU A 85 5.42 -4.92 -0.23
C LEU A 85 5.84 -5.35 1.18
N VAL A 86 5.21 -4.82 2.23
CA VAL A 86 5.48 -5.21 3.62
C VAL A 86 5.08 -6.67 3.85
N GLU A 87 3.92 -7.10 3.36
CA GLU A 87 3.48 -8.49 3.41
C GLU A 87 4.46 -9.43 2.69
N ALA A 88 4.91 -9.06 1.49
CA ALA A 88 5.86 -9.86 0.72
C ALA A 88 7.24 -9.96 1.39
N VAL A 89 7.75 -8.86 1.94
CA VAL A 89 9.03 -8.85 2.68
C VAL A 89 8.93 -9.69 3.96
N ASN A 90 7.79 -9.66 4.66
CA ASN A 90 7.56 -10.50 5.84
C ASN A 90 7.45 -11.98 5.48
N LEU A 91 6.79 -12.32 4.35
CA LEU A 91 6.73 -13.69 3.85
C LEU A 91 8.12 -14.23 3.49
N GLY A 92 8.95 -13.43 2.82
CA GLY A 92 10.32 -13.78 2.45
C GLY A 92 11.25 -14.01 3.65
N LYS A 93 11.03 -13.28 4.76
CA LYS A 93 11.79 -13.44 6.03
C LYS A 93 11.23 -14.55 6.94
N GLY A 94 10.04 -15.08 6.65
CA GLY A 94 9.36 -16.07 7.47
C GLY A 94 9.43 -17.47 6.85
N THR A 95 8.38 -17.86 6.11
CA THR A 95 8.21 -19.23 5.60
C THR A 95 9.23 -19.61 4.53
N LEU A 96 9.82 -18.62 3.84
CA LEU A 96 10.67 -18.83 2.68
C LEU A 96 12.17 -18.58 2.94
N GLU A 97 12.58 -18.31 4.17
CA GLU A 97 13.99 -18.03 4.54
C GLU A 97 14.95 -19.19 4.16
N GLY A 98 14.44 -20.42 4.18
CA GLY A 98 15.20 -21.62 3.82
C GLY A 98 15.42 -21.84 2.32
N VAL A 99 14.76 -21.08 1.44
CA VAL A 99 14.88 -21.23 -0.01
C VAL A 99 15.98 -20.31 -0.54
N GLU A 100 17.16 -20.86 -0.81
CA GLU A 100 18.32 -20.07 -1.23
C GLU A 100 18.10 -19.29 -2.54
N SER A 101 17.35 -19.86 -3.48
CA SER A 101 16.97 -19.20 -4.74
C SER A 101 16.13 -17.94 -4.55
N LEU A 102 15.54 -17.77 -3.36
CA LEU A 102 14.66 -16.65 -3.06
C LEU A 102 15.37 -15.49 -2.35
N LYS A 103 16.65 -15.67 -1.97
CA LYS A 103 17.44 -14.60 -1.33
C LYS A 103 17.64 -13.40 -2.24
N GLU A 104 17.91 -13.63 -3.53
CA GLU A 104 18.08 -12.56 -4.51
C GLU A 104 16.78 -11.77 -4.70
N LEU A 105 15.64 -12.46 -4.83
CA LEU A 105 14.33 -11.81 -4.92
C LEU A 105 13.98 -11.05 -3.64
N SER A 106 14.27 -11.61 -2.46
CA SER A 106 14.09 -10.92 -1.17
C SER A 106 14.94 -9.65 -1.07
N GLN A 107 16.20 -9.71 -1.53
CA GLN A 107 17.07 -8.55 -1.62
C GLN A 107 16.52 -7.51 -2.61
N GLU A 108 16.01 -7.94 -3.76
CA GLU A 108 15.36 -7.04 -4.72
C GLU A 108 14.12 -6.36 -4.10
N LEU A 109 13.28 -7.09 -3.36
CA LEU A 109 12.12 -6.52 -2.68
C LEU A 109 12.53 -5.49 -1.61
N GLU A 110 13.60 -5.73 -0.86
CA GLU A 110 14.11 -4.74 0.10
C GLU A 110 14.68 -3.50 -0.61
N GLN A 111 15.36 -3.66 -1.75
CA GLN A 111 15.78 -2.52 -2.59
C GLN A 111 14.58 -1.73 -3.12
N LYS A 112 13.52 -2.43 -3.58
CA LYS A 112 12.27 -1.80 -4.02
C LYS A 112 11.57 -1.06 -2.88
N LYS A 113 11.69 -1.55 -1.65
CA LYS A 113 11.18 -0.86 -0.45
C LYS A 113 11.92 0.44 -0.17
N GLU A 114 13.25 0.45 -0.32
CA GLU A 114 14.02 1.70 -0.24
C GLU A 114 13.64 2.67 -1.37
N GLN A 115 13.51 2.17 -2.60
CA GLN A 115 13.08 2.98 -3.75
C GLN A 115 11.69 3.59 -3.52
N LEU A 116 10.73 2.78 -3.04
CA LEU A 116 9.37 3.22 -2.77
C LEU A 116 9.35 4.28 -1.67
N HIS A 117 10.15 4.11 -0.60
CA HIS A 117 10.29 5.13 0.43
C HIS A 117 10.77 6.48 -0.13
N LEU A 118 11.79 6.47 -0.99
CA LEU A 118 12.29 7.70 -1.63
C LEU A 118 11.24 8.33 -2.57
N GLN A 119 10.47 7.50 -3.28
CA GLN A 119 9.38 7.98 -4.13
C GLN A 119 8.25 8.61 -3.30
N LEU A 120 7.85 8.00 -2.19
CA LEU A 120 6.86 8.60 -1.29
C LEU A 120 7.32 9.94 -0.73
N LEU A 121 8.61 10.04 -0.39
CA LEU A 121 9.20 11.29 0.08
C LEU A 121 9.19 12.37 -1.01
N SER A 122 9.53 12.03 -2.26
CA SER A 122 9.52 12.98 -3.37
C SER A 122 8.10 13.45 -3.70
N GLU A 123 7.11 12.55 -3.68
CA GLU A 123 5.71 12.90 -3.87
C GLU A 123 5.18 13.77 -2.73
N LEU A 124 5.52 13.45 -1.48
CA LEU A 124 5.17 14.28 -0.33
C LEU A 124 5.77 15.68 -0.46
N LYS A 125 7.05 15.78 -0.86
CA LYS A 125 7.70 17.06 -1.16
C LYS A 125 6.99 17.82 -2.28
N ASN A 126 6.59 17.14 -3.35
CA ASN A 126 5.86 17.76 -4.46
C ASN A 126 4.51 18.31 -4.02
N HIS A 127 3.78 17.57 -3.18
CA HIS A 127 2.50 17.98 -2.64
C HIS A 127 2.59 19.09 -1.60
N LEU A 128 3.70 19.17 -0.84
CA LEU A 128 3.93 20.23 0.14
C LEU A 128 4.45 21.53 -0.48
N TYR A 129 5.38 21.46 -1.43
CA TYR A 129 6.08 22.66 -1.92
C TYR A 129 5.74 23.06 -3.36
N THR A 130 5.43 22.10 -4.24
CA THR A 130 5.28 22.37 -5.68
C THR A 130 3.83 22.62 -6.07
N LYS A 131 2.90 21.77 -5.61
CA LYS A 131 1.48 21.88 -5.97
C LYS A 131 0.77 23.10 -5.38
N PRO A 132 0.99 23.51 -4.11
CA PRO A 132 0.37 24.71 -3.56
C PRO A 132 0.79 25.97 -4.33
N TYR A 133 2.08 26.08 -4.67
CA TYR A 133 2.60 27.16 -5.52
C TYR A 133 1.96 27.19 -6.92
N GLN A 134 1.84 26.05 -7.60
CA GLN A 134 1.25 25.97 -8.93
C GLN A 134 -0.25 26.28 -8.93
N HIS A 135 -0.98 25.83 -7.91
CA HIS A 135 -2.41 26.10 -7.76
C HIS A 135 -2.70 27.59 -7.57
N ILE A 136 -1.93 28.27 -6.71
CA ILE A 136 -2.09 29.71 -6.46
C ILE A 136 -1.76 30.55 -7.71
N LEU A 137 -0.73 30.16 -8.47
CA LEU A 137 -0.44 30.82 -9.76
C LEU A 137 -1.47 30.51 -10.85
N ALA A 138 -2.06 29.31 -10.88
CA ALA A 138 -3.10 28.95 -11.83
C ALA A 138 -4.41 29.69 -11.57
N LEU A 139 -4.83 29.81 -10.31
CA LEU A 139 -5.97 30.62 -9.89
C LEU A 139 -5.83 32.08 -10.34
N ARG A 140 -4.62 32.63 -10.29
CA ARG A 140 -4.36 34.01 -10.68
C ARG A 140 -4.29 34.22 -12.21
N ARG A 141 -3.84 33.22 -12.97
CA ARG A 141 -3.96 33.23 -14.44
C ARG A 141 -5.41 33.25 -14.93
N GLN A 142 -6.33 32.59 -14.22
CA GLN A 142 -7.76 32.65 -14.55
C GLN A 142 -8.47 33.91 -14.04
N GLY A 143 -7.90 34.59 -13.03
CA GLY A 143 -8.39 35.89 -12.55
C GLY A 143 -7.97 37.09 -13.41
N SER A 144 -7.02 36.92 -14.34
CA SER A 144 -6.50 38.00 -15.18
C SER A 144 -7.00 37.90 -16.62
N GLY A 145 -8.30 38.10 -16.78
CA GLY A 145 -8.91 38.23 -18.11
C GLY A 145 -9.93 39.35 -18.22
N ARG A 146 -10.38 39.98 -17.13
CA ARG A 146 -11.49 40.93 -17.25
C ARG A 146 -11.83 41.89 -16.11
N ASP A 147 -10.94 42.19 -15.17
CA ASP A 147 -11.16 43.36 -14.30
C ASP A 147 -9.92 44.26 -14.34
N GLY A 148 -10.05 45.29 -15.17
CA GLY A 148 -9.06 46.34 -15.30
C GLY A 148 -8.80 47.01 -13.95
N PHE A 149 -7.53 47.30 -13.70
CA PHE A 149 -7.07 48.65 -13.36
C PHE A 149 -8.00 49.48 -12.44
N LEU A 150 -8.37 48.95 -11.26
CA LEU A 150 -8.93 49.79 -10.20
C LEU A 150 -7.80 50.30 -9.31
N ILE A 151 -7.20 51.35 -9.86
CA ILE A 151 -6.57 52.47 -9.17
C ILE A 151 -7.36 52.81 -7.90
N ASN A 152 -6.60 53.09 -6.83
CA ASN A 152 -7.04 53.77 -5.61
C ASN A 152 -8.24 54.70 -5.79
N SER A 153 -9.30 54.51 -4.99
CA SER A 153 -10.14 55.62 -4.53
C SER A 153 -10.54 55.39 -3.08
N PRO A 154 -10.18 56.28 -2.14
CA PRO A 154 -10.50 56.14 -0.72
C PRO A 154 -11.86 56.77 -0.36
N LEU A 155 -12.85 56.72 -1.25
CA LEU A 155 -14.19 57.25 -0.99
C LEU A 155 -15.25 56.48 -1.78
N GLN A 156 -15.88 55.48 -1.17
CA GLN A 156 -17.30 55.19 -1.39
C GLN A 156 -17.87 54.38 -0.22
N ARG A 157 -18.27 55.13 0.80
CA ARG A 157 -19.27 54.72 1.77
C ARG A 157 -20.64 54.75 1.07
N SER A 158 -21.52 53.87 1.53
CA SER A 158 -22.98 53.81 1.29
C SER A 158 -23.44 53.08 0.04
N THR A 159 -23.83 51.83 0.23
CA THR A 159 -25.15 51.31 -0.21
C THR A 159 -25.45 50.04 0.60
N GLU A 160 -25.73 50.22 1.89
CA GLU A 160 -26.61 49.26 2.55
C GLU A 160 -27.99 49.33 1.87
N MET A 161 -28.59 48.15 1.73
CA MET A 161 -30.01 47.92 1.49
C MET A 161 -30.49 47.99 0.03
N ARG A 162 -30.30 46.89 -0.72
CA ARG A 162 -31.40 46.20 -1.44
C ARG A 162 -31.18 44.68 -1.47
N ARG A 163 -32.28 43.98 -1.24
CA ARG A 163 -32.39 42.59 -0.82
C ARG A 163 -32.49 41.61 -2.00
N SER A 164 -32.01 40.39 -1.74
CA SER A 164 -32.57 39.09 -2.13
C SER A 164 -32.49 38.64 -3.59
N GLY A 165 -31.84 37.48 -3.79
CA GLY A 165 -31.85 36.72 -5.03
C GLY A 165 -30.97 35.47 -5.01
N ARG A 166 -31.31 34.50 -4.14
CA ARG A 166 -31.04 33.04 -4.23
C ARG A 166 -29.84 32.55 -5.07
N ASN A 167 -28.81 32.08 -4.36
CA ASN A 167 -28.17 30.75 -4.45
C ASN A 167 -26.68 30.85 -4.07
N ARG A 168 -26.39 30.82 -2.76
CA ARG A 168 -25.10 30.37 -2.26
C ARG A 168 -25.33 29.14 -1.40
N SER A 169 -24.79 28.03 -1.90
CA SER A 169 -24.63 26.77 -1.21
C SER A 169 -24.19 26.97 0.24
N THR A 170 -25.05 26.58 1.17
CA THR A 170 -24.71 26.39 2.57
C THR A 170 -23.78 25.18 2.70
N ALA A 171 -22.49 25.38 2.44
CA ALA A 171 -21.44 24.37 2.66
C ALA A 171 -20.59 24.68 3.91
N SER A 172 -21.01 25.62 4.76
CA SER A 172 -20.17 26.10 5.87
C SER A 172 -20.86 26.10 7.24
N ARG A 173 -21.86 25.23 7.46
CA ARG A 173 -22.51 25.11 8.78
C ARG A 173 -22.61 23.70 9.36
N ASN A 174 -21.96 22.70 8.76
CA ASN A 174 -21.96 21.33 9.30
C ASN A 174 -20.65 20.93 10.02
N LEU A 175 -19.78 21.89 10.36
CA LEU A 175 -18.50 21.59 11.03
C LEU A 175 -18.61 21.43 12.56
N LEU A 176 -19.78 21.64 13.18
CA LEU A 176 -19.89 21.65 14.65
C LEU A 176 -21.13 20.95 15.24
N ASN A 177 -21.96 20.28 14.44
CA ASN A 177 -23.19 19.66 14.96
C ASN A 177 -23.16 18.12 15.05
N ASP A 178 -22.03 17.47 14.79
CA ASP A 178 -21.88 16.01 14.93
C ASP A 178 -21.18 15.56 16.23
N ILE A 179 -20.81 16.50 17.12
CA ILE A 179 -20.18 16.17 18.41
C ILE A 179 -21.22 15.73 19.47
N ASN A 180 -22.53 15.87 19.20
CA ASN A 180 -23.58 15.67 20.21
C ASN A 180 -24.67 14.63 19.86
N ARG A 181 -24.35 13.63 19.03
CA ARG A 181 -25.14 12.39 18.99
C ARG A 181 -24.50 11.34 19.89
N GLY A 182 -24.85 11.43 21.18
CA GLY A 182 -24.59 10.35 22.13
C GLY A 182 -25.40 9.11 21.75
N GLU A 183 -24.74 8.14 21.11
CA GLU A 183 -25.09 6.73 21.22
C GLU A 183 -23.81 5.93 21.37
N LYS A 184 -23.76 5.17 22.47
CA LYS A 184 -22.67 4.31 22.91
C LYS A 184 -22.18 3.44 21.76
N ARG A 185 -20.95 3.66 21.30
CA ARG A 185 -20.17 2.64 20.60
C ARG A 185 -18.82 2.51 21.27
N ASP A 186 -18.51 1.26 21.57
CA ASP A 186 -17.45 0.84 22.45
C ASP A 186 -16.08 1.35 22.00
N VAL A 187 -15.34 1.80 23.00
CA VAL A 187 -13.97 2.27 22.95
C VAL A 187 -13.06 1.05 22.84
N VAL A 188 -12.80 0.53 21.62
CA VAL A 188 -11.53 -0.11 21.24
C VAL A 188 -11.44 -0.12 19.71
N ASN A 189 -10.34 0.40 19.16
CA ASN A 189 -9.86 0.15 17.79
C ASN A 189 -10.34 1.10 16.66
N ASP A 190 -9.95 2.39 16.72
CA ASP A 190 -9.98 3.25 15.53
C ASP A 190 -8.54 3.41 14.99
N SER A 191 -8.11 2.40 14.24
CA SER A 191 -6.87 2.45 13.48
C SER A 191 -7.15 3.18 12.17
N PHE A 192 -7.07 4.51 12.15
CA PHE A 192 -6.92 5.33 10.92
C PHE A 192 -7.57 4.69 9.67
N GLU A 193 -8.92 4.65 9.58
CA GLU A 193 -9.64 4.19 8.39
C GLU A 193 -9.47 5.19 7.23
N ILE A 194 -8.28 5.22 6.66
CA ILE A 194 -8.00 5.78 5.34
C ILE A 194 -7.81 4.57 4.44
N GLU A 195 -8.85 4.21 3.70
CA GLU A 195 -8.78 3.23 2.63
C GLU A 195 -8.52 3.96 1.30
N GLU A 196 -7.53 3.49 0.55
CA GLU A 196 -7.36 3.91 -0.84
C GLU A 196 -8.50 3.30 -1.66
N ASP A 197 -9.35 4.18 -2.20
CA ASP A 197 -10.45 3.81 -3.09
C ASP A 197 -9.87 3.40 -4.46
N LEU A 198 -9.79 2.08 -4.70
CA LEU A 198 -9.16 1.47 -5.88
C LEU A 198 -9.85 1.84 -7.20
N ASP A 199 -11.06 2.40 -7.15
CA ASP A 199 -11.87 2.77 -8.30
C ASP A 199 -11.62 4.20 -8.80
N LYS A 200 -10.87 5.03 -8.05
CA LYS A 200 -10.54 6.40 -8.49
C LYS A 200 -9.27 6.40 -9.35
N PRO A 201 -9.33 6.84 -10.62
CA PRO A 201 -8.19 6.82 -11.53
C PRO A 201 -7.11 7.86 -11.16
N ASN A 202 -7.49 8.93 -10.45
CA ASN A 202 -6.58 9.97 -9.98
C ASN A 202 -6.74 10.18 -8.46
N PRO A 203 -5.84 9.63 -7.63
CA PRO A 203 -5.87 9.83 -6.18
C PRO A 203 -5.48 11.27 -5.76
N GLU A 204 -5.21 12.17 -6.72
CA GLU A 204 -4.78 13.55 -6.49
C GLU A 204 -5.92 14.57 -6.38
N ASP A 205 -7.18 14.18 -6.62
CA ASP A 205 -8.32 15.11 -6.65
C ASP A 205 -8.62 15.76 -5.28
N ASP A 206 -8.25 15.11 -4.18
CA ASP A 206 -8.24 15.72 -2.84
C ASP A 206 -6.81 15.73 -2.27
N PRO A 207 -6.12 16.88 -2.32
CA PRO A 207 -4.73 16.98 -1.86
C PRO A 207 -4.58 16.67 -0.37
N ARG A 208 -5.62 16.87 0.44
CA ARG A 208 -5.59 16.60 1.89
C ARG A 208 -5.65 15.09 2.17
N ASN A 209 -6.52 14.38 1.45
CA ASN A 209 -6.61 12.92 1.58
C ASN A 209 -5.35 12.24 1.02
N PHE A 210 -4.80 12.73 -0.09
CA PHE A 210 -3.58 12.17 -0.66
C PHE A 210 -2.36 12.32 0.25
N VAL A 211 -2.20 13.47 0.92
CA VAL A 211 -1.13 13.65 1.92
C VAL A 211 -1.33 12.70 3.10
N ALA A 212 -2.57 12.49 3.56
CA ALA A 212 -2.86 11.55 4.63
C ALA A 212 -2.54 10.09 4.24
N ILE A 213 -2.82 9.70 2.99
CA ILE A 213 -2.44 8.41 2.39
C ILE A 213 -0.91 8.25 2.35
N LEU A 214 -0.19 9.28 1.89
CA LEU A 214 1.28 9.28 1.86
C LEU A 214 1.86 9.15 3.28
N VAL A 215 1.34 9.89 4.27
CA VAL A 215 1.78 9.78 5.66
C VAL A 215 1.48 8.39 6.22
N LYS A 216 0.31 7.81 5.93
CA LYS A 216 -0.04 6.46 6.36
C LYS A 216 0.89 5.41 5.75
N SER A 217 1.19 5.50 4.45
CA SER A 217 2.15 4.61 3.79
C SER A 217 3.59 4.75 4.35
N LEU A 218 4.04 5.98 4.66
CA LEU A 218 5.33 6.21 5.32
C LEU A 218 5.38 5.69 6.76
N CYS A 219 4.24 5.70 7.46
CA CYS A 219 4.08 5.12 8.78
C CYS A 219 4.18 3.59 8.72
N LEU A 220 3.52 2.95 7.75
CA LEU A 220 3.62 1.51 7.51
C LEU A 220 5.04 1.05 7.14
N LEU A 221 5.86 1.93 6.54
CA LEU A 221 7.28 1.67 6.26
C LEU A 221 8.20 1.96 7.44
N GLU A 222 7.70 2.45 8.58
CA GLU A 222 8.46 2.87 9.76
C GLU A 222 9.53 3.95 9.47
N LYS A 223 9.43 4.67 8.35
CA LYS A 223 10.39 5.71 7.93
C LYS A 223 9.88 7.14 8.11
N LEU A 224 8.78 7.33 8.83
CA LEU A 224 8.21 8.64 9.14
C LEU A 224 9.21 9.63 9.78
N PRO A 225 9.98 9.29 10.83
CA PRO A 225 10.88 10.27 11.46
C PRO A 225 11.99 10.73 10.51
N PHE A 226 12.45 9.85 9.62
CA PHE A 226 13.44 10.19 8.59
C PHE A 226 12.84 11.16 7.56
N ALA A 227 11.62 10.89 7.08
CA ALA A 227 10.92 11.79 6.15
C ALA A 227 10.71 13.18 6.75
N VAL A 228 10.28 13.27 8.02
CA VAL A 228 10.06 14.55 8.71
C VAL A 228 11.37 15.34 8.83
N ASN A 229 12.47 14.69 9.22
CA ASN A 229 13.76 15.37 9.34
C ASN A 229 14.23 15.98 8.01
N ILE A 230 14.05 15.26 6.89
CA ILE A 230 14.41 15.77 5.56
C ILE A 230 13.53 16.94 5.16
N ILE A 231 12.22 16.84 5.39
CA ILE A 231 11.28 17.93 5.09
C ILE A 231 11.66 19.20 5.87
N VAL A 232 12.03 19.06 7.15
CA VAL A 232 12.46 20.20 7.98
C VAL A 232 13.78 20.79 7.49
N GLN A 233 14.76 19.97 7.13
CA GLN A 233 16.05 20.43 6.61
C GLN A 233 15.91 21.16 5.26
N GLU A 234 15.07 20.64 4.38
CA GLU A 234 14.86 21.22 3.04
C GLU A 234 13.83 22.34 3.02
N MET A 235 13.13 22.60 4.13
CA MET A 235 12.10 23.63 4.21
C MET A 235 12.64 24.99 3.81
N GLN A 236 13.77 25.42 4.39
CA GLN A 236 14.33 26.75 4.13
C GLN A 236 14.72 26.94 2.65
N LEU A 237 15.34 25.92 2.04
CA LEU A 237 15.73 25.96 0.63
C LEU A 237 14.51 25.94 -0.30
N SER A 238 13.50 25.15 0.04
CA SER A 238 12.27 25.05 -0.75
C SER A 238 11.47 26.35 -0.69
N LEU A 239 11.39 27.01 0.48
CA LEU A 239 10.75 28.31 0.63
C LEU A 239 11.49 29.41 -0.15
N LEU A 240 12.82 29.43 -0.10
CA LEU A 240 13.61 30.37 -0.87
C LEU A 240 13.43 30.14 -2.38
N GLY A 241 13.37 28.89 -2.83
CA GLY A 241 13.09 28.53 -4.22
C GLY A 241 11.67 28.91 -4.67
N ILE A 242 10.67 28.82 -3.78
CA ILE A 242 9.31 29.32 -4.06
C ILE A 242 9.33 30.84 -4.23
N ILE A 243 10.02 31.57 -3.34
CA ILE A 243 10.15 33.03 -3.42
C ILE A 243 10.87 33.43 -4.71
N GLU A 244 11.96 32.76 -5.08
CA GLU A 244 12.70 33.02 -6.32
C GLU A 244 11.83 32.78 -7.55
N LYS A 245 11.08 31.67 -7.60
CA LYS A 245 10.16 31.37 -8.71
C LYS A 245 8.97 32.34 -8.76
N SER A 246 8.40 32.73 -7.63
CA SER A 246 7.37 33.77 -7.54
C SER A 246 7.91 35.13 -7.98
N THR A 247 9.15 35.46 -7.63
CA THR A 247 9.83 36.69 -8.05
C THR A 247 10.07 36.69 -9.55
N GLN A 248 10.53 35.57 -10.11
CA GLN A 248 10.70 35.42 -11.54
C GLN A 248 9.36 35.49 -12.28
N HIS A 249 8.30 34.87 -11.76
CA HIS A 249 6.96 34.97 -12.33
C HIS A 249 6.46 36.42 -12.34
N VAL A 250 6.64 37.17 -11.26
CA VAL A 250 6.25 38.60 -11.25
C VAL A 250 7.13 39.41 -12.20
N LYS A 251 8.43 39.13 -12.29
CA LYS A 251 9.35 39.79 -13.22
C LYS A 251 8.93 39.60 -14.68
N ASP A 252 8.58 38.38 -15.08
CA ASP A 252 8.13 38.06 -16.44
C ASP A 252 6.77 38.70 -16.79
N TYR A 253 5.91 38.95 -15.79
CA TYR A 253 4.64 39.69 -15.96
C TYR A 253 4.79 41.21 -15.84
N ALA A 254 5.87 41.69 -15.23
CA ALA A 254 6.13 43.11 -14.96
C ALA A 254 6.89 43.82 -16.09
N ASP A 255 7.20 43.15 -17.20
CA ASP A 255 7.71 43.76 -18.44
C ASP A 255 6.64 44.68 -19.06
N GLY A 256 6.41 45.83 -18.41
CA GLY A 256 5.46 46.87 -18.84
C GLY A 256 4.63 47.54 -17.73
N ILE A 257 4.74 47.16 -16.45
CA ILE A 257 3.93 47.73 -15.36
C ILE A 257 4.81 48.48 -14.33
N ASP A 258 4.29 49.59 -13.79
CA ASP A 258 4.88 50.37 -12.71
C ASP A 258 5.51 49.48 -11.61
N SER A 259 6.80 49.69 -11.31
CA SER A 259 7.58 48.86 -10.38
C SER A 259 6.97 48.75 -8.98
N LYS A 260 6.16 49.74 -8.58
CA LYS A 260 5.45 49.79 -7.29
C LYS A 260 4.24 48.85 -7.23
N LEU A 261 3.55 48.65 -8.35
CA LEU A 261 2.44 47.71 -8.47
C LEU A 261 2.97 46.28 -8.52
N ALA A 262 4.04 46.04 -9.28
CA ALA A 262 4.71 44.73 -9.31
C ALA A 262 5.21 44.30 -7.92
N LEU A 263 5.79 45.22 -7.14
CA LEU A 263 6.26 44.91 -5.79
C LEU A 263 5.11 44.58 -4.82
N LYS A 264 3.99 45.30 -4.93
CA LYS A 264 2.77 45.03 -4.15
C LYS A 264 2.20 43.65 -4.48
N GLU A 265 2.18 43.29 -5.76
CA GLU A 265 1.71 41.98 -6.21
C GLU A 265 2.65 40.84 -5.78
N LEU A 266 3.96 41.06 -5.78
CA LEU A 266 4.94 40.08 -5.30
C LEU A 266 4.74 39.79 -3.81
N VAL A 267 4.64 40.84 -2.99
CA VAL A 267 4.40 40.68 -1.56
C VAL A 267 3.08 39.96 -1.33
N GLN A 268 2.02 40.30 -2.07
CA GLN A 268 0.72 39.65 -1.90
C GLN A 268 0.70 38.18 -2.36
N ILE A 269 1.38 37.83 -3.46
CA ILE A 269 1.56 36.43 -3.90
C ILE A 269 2.30 35.63 -2.84
N VAL A 270 3.40 36.18 -2.32
CA VAL A 270 4.19 35.54 -1.28
C VAL A 270 3.31 35.33 -0.05
N PHE A 271 2.61 36.36 0.44
CA PHE A 271 1.74 36.22 1.60
C PHE A 271 0.60 35.22 1.40
N ASP A 272 -0.04 35.17 0.23
CA ASP A 272 -1.09 34.20 -0.05
C ASP A 272 -0.53 32.77 -0.19
N GLN A 273 0.71 32.61 -0.68
CA GLN A 273 1.42 31.32 -0.74
C GLN A 273 1.84 30.77 0.62
N PHE A 274 2.06 31.64 1.61
CA PHE A 274 2.47 31.27 2.97
C PHE A 274 1.30 31.12 3.96
N LYS A 275 0.06 31.42 3.53
CA LYS A 275 -1.11 31.48 4.42
C LYS A 275 -2.00 30.23 4.38
N GLU A 276 -1.90 29.41 3.34
CA GLU A 276 -2.51 28.07 3.28
C GLU A 276 -1.57 27.00 3.85
#